data_AF-A0A7S1TBL1-F1
#
_entry.id   AF-A0A7S1TBL1-F1
#
_cell.length_a   1.000
_cell.length_b   1.000
_cell.length_c   1.000
_cell.angle_alpha   90.00
_cell.angle_beta   90.00
_cell.angle_gamma   90.00
#
_symmetry.space_group_name_H-M   'P 1'
#
loop_
_entity.id
_entity.type
_entity.pdbx_description
1 polymer ?
#
loop_
_entity_poly.entity_id
_entity_poly.type
_entity_poly.pdbx_seq_one_letter_code
_entity_poly.pdbx_strand_id
1 'polypeptide(L)'
;QAYRSCPSPILGISWDRICLDEAQLVDGGTGNASAVACHLHAKHRWCVSGTPVRTSSANLYGLIKFLHIEPFSNQSLWNTLIESASESTDVPEYFFMETFVRQLIWRTEKKDVQAELGIPSQTQRVEHVSFGPIEWQYYRGQYQLCEAIARPVLERRGRYSKGDKELIPNENRKLYVALVNLRQACC
;
A
#
# COMPACT_ATOMS: atom_id res chain seq x y z
N GLN A 1 -12.57 4.20 -40.38
CA GLN A 1 -13.23 5.35 -39.71
C GLN A 1 -12.99 5.20 -38.21
N ALA A 2 -12.22 6.09 -37.60
CA ALA A 2 -12.01 6.08 -36.15
C ALA A 2 -13.23 6.72 -35.46
N TYR A 3 -13.83 6.01 -34.50
CA TYR A 3 -14.90 6.54 -33.67
C TYR A 3 -14.39 7.77 -32.91
N ARG A 4 -15.06 8.92 -33.03
CA ARG A 4 -14.81 10.07 -32.15
C ARG A 4 -15.25 9.66 -30.75
N SER A 5 -14.31 9.38 -29.85
CA SER A 5 -14.61 9.26 -28.43
C SER A 5 -15.07 10.63 -27.95
N CYS A 6 -16.34 10.77 -27.61
CA CYS A 6 -16.81 11.94 -26.88
C CYS A 6 -16.10 11.92 -25.51
N PRO A 7 -15.41 13.00 -25.11
CA PRO A 7 -14.82 13.07 -23.77
C PRO A 7 -15.91 12.87 -22.72
N SER A 8 -15.56 12.21 -21.62
CA SER A 8 -16.50 11.95 -20.53
C SER A 8 -17.09 13.26 -20.03
N PRO A 9 -18.43 13.40 -19.89
CA PRO A 9 -19.07 14.64 -19.47
C PRO A 9 -18.51 15.21 -18.16
N ILE A 10 -18.03 14.34 -17.27
CA ILE A 10 -17.45 14.73 -15.98
C ILE A 10 -16.19 15.61 -16.12
N LEU A 11 -15.45 15.47 -17.23
CA LEU A 11 -14.25 16.27 -17.53
C LEU A 11 -14.59 17.70 -17.96
N GLY A 12 -15.81 17.94 -18.44
CA GLY A 12 -16.27 19.27 -18.86
C GLY A 12 -16.80 20.14 -17.72
N ILE A 13 -16.86 19.61 -16.49
CA ILE A 13 -17.39 20.29 -15.32
C ILE A 13 -16.22 20.84 -14.48
N SER A 14 -16.31 22.12 -14.12
CA SER A 14 -15.42 22.71 -13.11
C SER A 14 -16.05 22.55 -11.73
N TRP A 15 -15.38 21.78 -10.88
CA TRP A 15 -15.84 21.48 -9.53
C TRP A 15 -15.30 22.52 -8.55
N ASP A 16 -16.08 22.89 -7.54
CA ASP A 16 -15.53 23.67 -6.43
C ASP A 16 -14.62 22.78 -5.56
N ARG A 17 -15.01 21.52 -5.35
CA ARG A 17 -14.27 20.55 -4.54
C ARG A 17 -14.32 19.14 -5.13
N ILE A 18 -13.21 18.42 -5.01
CA ILE A 18 -13.14 16.96 -5.18
C ILE A 18 -12.51 16.33 -3.93
N CYS A 19 -13.16 15.30 -3.41
CA CYS A 19 -12.68 14.52 -2.26
C CYS A 19 -12.45 13.08 -2.71
N LEU A 20 -11.22 12.59 -2.51
CA LEU A 20 -10.83 11.22 -2.78
C LEU A 20 -10.90 10.44 -1.47
N ASP A 21 -11.90 9.59 -1.33
CA ASP A 21 -12.04 8.71 -0.18
C ASP A 21 -11.19 7.45 -0.34
N GLU A 22 -10.71 6.91 0.78
CA GLU A 22 -9.74 5.82 0.83
C GLU A 22 -8.56 6.03 -0.12
N ALA A 23 -7.93 7.21 -0.04
CA ALA A 23 -6.91 7.66 -0.98
C ALA A 23 -5.73 6.69 -1.17
N GLN A 24 -5.46 5.80 -0.21
CA GLN A 24 -4.48 4.71 -0.32
C GLN A 24 -4.82 3.67 -1.41
N LEU A 25 -6.06 3.61 -1.90
CA LEU A 25 -6.46 2.74 -3.01
C LEU A 25 -5.97 3.25 -4.37
N VAL A 26 -5.52 4.50 -4.42
CA VAL A 26 -4.98 5.15 -5.62
C VAL A 26 -3.48 4.89 -5.81
N ASP A 27 -2.92 3.95 -5.06
CA ASP A 27 -1.51 3.53 -5.09
C ASP A 27 -0.95 3.44 -6.52
N GLY A 28 0.10 4.21 -6.77
CA GLY A 28 0.87 4.22 -8.02
C GLY A 28 0.39 5.16 -9.13
N GLY A 29 -0.76 5.84 -9.00
CA GLY A 29 -1.22 6.81 -10.03
C GLY A 29 -1.43 6.22 -11.44
N THR A 30 -1.43 4.88 -11.56
CA THR A 30 -1.52 4.13 -12.83
C THR A 30 -2.92 3.56 -13.07
N GLY A 31 -3.80 3.58 -12.07
CA GLY A 31 -5.20 3.19 -12.26
C GLY A 31 -5.94 4.17 -13.16
N ASN A 32 -6.71 3.66 -14.13
CA ASN A 32 -7.52 4.50 -15.04
C ASN A 32 -8.41 5.51 -14.29
N ALA A 33 -8.96 5.12 -13.14
CA ALA A 33 -9.78 5.99 -12.31
C ALA A 33 -8.96 7.15 -11.68
N SER A 34 -7.76 6.86 -11.18
CA SER A 34 -6.84 7.87 -10.64
C SER A 34 -6.43 8.88 -11.72
N ALA A 35 -6.06 8.37 -12.89
CA ALA A 35 -5.70 9.21 -14.02
C ALA A 35 -6.85 10.17 -14.38
N VAL A 36 -8.08 9.67 -14.50
CA VAL A 36 -9.26 10.52 -14.77
C VAL A 36 -9.48 11.52 -13.64
N ALA A 37 -9.37 11.12 -12.37
CA ALA A 37 -9.54 12.02 -11.22
C ALA A 37 -8.52 13.17 -11.19
N CYS A 38 -7.28 12.92 -11.60
CA CYS A 38 -6.26 13.96 -11.76
C CYS A 38 -6.60 14.99 -12.85
N HIS A 39 -7.32 14.58 -13.90
CA HIS A 39 -7.72 15.45 -15.02
C HIS A 39 -9.00 16.25 -14.75
N LEU A 40 -9.79 15.89 -13.72
CA LEU A 40 -10.96 16.70 -13.34
C LEU A 40 -10.51 18.10 -12.91
N HIS A 41 -11.23 19.13 -13.33
CA HIS A 41 -10.96 20.50 -12.90
C HIS A 41 -11.61 20.77 -11.54
N ALA A 42 -10.82 21.18 -10.55
CA ALA A 42 -11.33 21.55 -9.23
C ALA A 42 -10.53 22.66 -8.57
N LYS A 43 -11.22 23.52 -7.80
CA LYS A 43 -10.57 24.56 -6.98
C LYS A 43 -9.96 23.99 -5.70
N HIS A 44 -10.65 23.06 -5.05
CA HIS A 44 -10.22 22.43 -3.80
C HIS A 44 -10.12 20.91 -3.97
N ARG A 45 -9.04 20.31 -3.48
CA ARG A 45 -8.80 18.87 -3.57
C ARG A 45 -8.42 18.31 -2.21
N TRP A 46 -9.06 17.21 -1.84
CA TRP A 46 -8.85 16.57 -0.55
C TRP A 46 -8.64 15.08 -0.74
N CYS A 47 -7.68 14.53 -0.02
CA CYS A 47 -7.51 13.09 0.15
C CYS A 47 -7.95 12.74 1.57
N VAL A 48 -8.88 11.80 1.70
CA VAL A 48 -9.35 11.26 2.97
C VAL A 48 -8.93 9.81 3.04
N SER A 49 -8.30 9.41 4.14
CA SER A 49 -7.78 8.07 4.31
C SER A 49 -7.60 7.73 5.79
N GLY A 50 -8.02 6.54 6.19
CA GLY A 50 -7.69 5.98 7.50
C GLY A 50 -6.24 5.49 7.61
N THR A 51 -5.59 5.21 6.47
CA THR A 51 -4.22 4.70 6.38
C THR A 51 -3.42 5.49 5.32
N PRO A 52 -3.02 6.74 5.65
CA PRO A 52 -2.68 7.75 4.67
C PRO A 52 -1.49 7.44 3.76
N VAL A 53 -0.54 6.58 4.15
CA VAL A 53 0.64 6.27 3.33
C VAL A 53 1.17 4.86 3.62
N ARG A 54 1.22 4.00 2.61
CA ARG A 54 2.14 2.85 2.57
C ARG A 54 3.44 3.40 1.99
N THR A 55 4.52 3.40 2.77
CA THR A 55 5.78 4.16 2.69
C THR A 55 6.64 4.01 1.41
N SER A 56 6.03 3.90 0.22
CA SER A 56 6.75 4.03 -1.04
C SER A 56 6.65 5.46 -1.56
N SER A 57 7.77 6.01 -2.02
CA SER A 57 7.82 7.33 -2.66
C SER A 57 6.86 7.45 -3.86
N ALA A 58 6.61 6.33 -4.56
CA ALA A 58 5.68 6.25 -5.69
C ALA A 58 4.21 6.43 -5.27
N ASN A 59 3.79 5.88 -4.13
CA ASN A 59 2.43 6.02 -3.63
C ASN A 59 2.14 7.47 -3.20
N LEU A 60 3.11 8.10 -2.53
CA LEU A 60 3.01 9.50 -2.14
C LEU A 60 2.90 10.43 -3.37
N TYR A 61 3.68 10.17 -4.42
CA TYR A 61 3.59 10.94 -5.66
C TYR A 61 2.19 10.92 -6.28
N GLY A 62 1.49 9.77 -6.27
CA GLY A 62 0.12 9.67 -6.75
C GLY A 62 -0.84 10.65 -6.05
N LEU A 63 -0.70 10.79 -4.73
CA LEU A 63 -1.49 11.74 -3.94
C LEU A 63 -1.10 13.19 -4.22
N ILE A 64 0.19 13.49 -4.30
CA ILE A 64 0.71 14.83 -4.62
C ILE A 64 0.21 15.28 -6.00
N LYS A 65 0.27 14.38 -6.98
CA LYS A 65 -0.23 14.60 -8.34
C LYS A 65 -1.73 14.82 -8.37
N PHE A 66 -2.51 14.09 -7.57
CA PHE A 66 -3.95 14.36 -7.45
C PHE A 66 -4.22 15.72 -6.81
N LEU A 67 -3.51 16.07 -5.74
CA LEU A 67 -3.70 17.33 -5.01
C LEU A 67 -3.20 18.57 -5.79
N HIS A 68 -2.48 18.40 -6.89
CA HIS A 68 -1.90 19.48 -7.71
C HIS A 68 -0.96 20.38 -6.89
N ILE A 69 -0.11 19.77 -6.05
CA ILE A 69 0.86 20.50 -5.22
C ILE A 69 2.07 20.87 -6.06
N GLU A 70 2.09 22.08 -6.60
CA GLU A 70 3.24 22.61 -7.34
C GLU A 70 4.40 22.97 -6.40
N PRO A 71 5.67 22.76 -6.80
CA PRO A 71 6.12 22.21 -8.09
C PRO A 71 6.17 20.67 -8.14
N PHE A 72 5.78 20.00 -7.05
CA PHE A 72 6.01 18.56 -6.83
C PHE A 72 5.03 17.64 -7.57
N SER A 73 3.94 18.17 -8.12
CA SER A 73 3.04 17.49 -9.06
C SER A 73 3.74 17.13 -10.37
N ASN A 74 4.82 17.82 -10.73
CA ASN A 74 5.65 17.47 -11.88
C ASN A 74 6.51 16.24 -11.59
N GLN A 75 6.34 15.18 -12.39
CA GLN A 75 7.02 13.91 -12.19
C GLN A 75 8.54 14.02 -12.26
N SER A 76 9.07 14.83 -13.17
CA SER A 76 10.52 14.99 -13.33
C SER A 76 11.12 15.68 -12.11
N LEU A 77 10.47 16.74 -11.61
CA LEU A 77 10.93 17.45 -10.42
C LEU A 77 10.82 16.57 -9.17
N TRP A 78 9.75 15.79 -9.05
CA TRP A 78 9.61 14.81 -7.97
C TRP A 78 10.74 13.79 -8.00
N ASN A 79 11.03 13.19 -9.16
CA ASN A 79 12.08 12.19 -9.27
C ASN A 79 13.45 12.79 -8.93
N THR A 80 13.80 13.97 -9.45
CA THR A 80 15.06 14.65 -9.11
C THR A 80 15.17 14.95 -7.61
N LEU A 81 14.07 15.35 -6.97
CA LEU A 81 14.04 15.59 -5.52
C LEU A 81 14.31 14.31 -4.74
N ILE A 82 13.65 13.20 -5.08
CA ILE A 82 13.86 11.90 -4.44
C ILE A 82 15.27 11.37 -4.68
N GLU A 83 15.77 11.45 -5.91
CA GLU A 83 17.15 11.08 -6.26
C GLU A 83 18.16 11.89 -5.43
N SER A 84 18.01 13.22 -5.37
CA SER A 84 18.90 14.07 -4.58
C SER A 84 18.87 13.77 -3.07
N ALA A 85 17.70 13.40 -2.54
CA ALA A 85 17.54 13.01 -1.13
C ALA A 85 18.11 11.62 -0.84
N SER A 86 18.20 10.76 -1.85
CA SER A 86 18.82 9.43 -1.73
C SER A 86 20.36 9.49 -1.80
N GLU A 87 20.92 10.46 -2.54
CA GLU A 87 22.36 10.65 -2.69
C GLU A 87 22.99 11.38 -1.48
N SER A 88 22.21 12.16 -0.73
CA SER A 88 22.71 12.87 0.45
C SER A 88 22.98 11.90 1.61
N THR A 89 24.25 11.71 1.96
CA THR A 89 24.67 10.85 3.09
C THR A 89 24.31 11.43 4.47
N ASP A 90 24.11 12.75 4.56
CA ASP A 90 23.88 13.47 5.82
C ASP A 90 22.43 13.45 6.32
N VAL A 91 21.46 13.39 5.40
CA VAL A 91 20.03 13.39 5.75
C VAL A 91 19.36 12.23 5.03
N PRO A 92 18.88 11.22 5.77
CA PRO A 92 18.17 10.11 5.17
C PRO A 92 16.92 10.59 4.42
N GLU A 93 16.64 10.00 3.24
CA GLU A 93 15.45 10.24 2.42
C GLU A 93 14.14 10.30 3.24
N TYR A 94 14.02 9.45 4.26
CA TYR A 94 12.84 9.37 5.12
C TYR A 94 12.58 10.66 5.91
N PHE A 95 13.62 11.40 6.30
CA PHE A 95 13.48 12.62 7.10
C PHE A 95 12.89 13.76 6.27
N PHE A 96 13.34 13.88 5.02
CA PHE A 96 12.80 14.84 4.07
C PHE A 96 11.33 14.52 3.78
N MET A 97 11.01 13.25 3.48
CA MET A 97 9.64 12.79 3.27
C MET A 97 8.76 13.05 4.49
N GLU A 98 9.23 12.77 5.70
CA GLU A 98 8.47 13.01 6.92
C GLU A 98 8.15 14.49 7.12
N THR A 99 9.16 15.36 6.97
CA THR A 99 9.00 16.81 7.14
C THR A 99 8.06 17.41 6.10
N PHE A 100 8.15 16.93 4.85
CA PHE A 100 7.27 17.34 3.77
C PHE A 100 5.83 16.88 4.00
N VAL A 101 5.63 15.59 4.30
CA VAL A 101 4.30 15.00 4.51
C VAL A 101 3.58 15.62 5.71
N ARG A 102 4.31 15.97 6.79
CA ARG A 102 3.75 16.67 7.96
C ARG A 102 3.12 18.02 7.63
N GLN A 103 3.57 18.70 6.57
CA GLN A 103 2.99 19.98 6.14
C GLN A 103 1.73 19.79 5.28
N LEU A 104 1.56 18.61 4.69
CA LEU A 104 0.46 18.31 3.78
C LEU A 104 -0.69 17.54 4.43
N ILE A 105 -0.42 16.81 5.50
CA ILE A 105 -1.37 15.89 6.12
C ILE A 105 -1.80 16.40 7.49
N TRP A 106 -3.12 16.46 7.68
CA TRP A 106 -3.72 16.47 9.02
C TRP A 106 -4.03 15.04 9.45
N ARG A 107 -3.46 14.58 10.57
CA ARG A 107 -3.72 13.24 11.13
C ARG A 107 -4.08 13.36 12.60
N THR A 108 -5.21 12.80 12.97
CA THR A 108 -5.62 12.60 14.37
C THR A 108 -5.58 11.11 14.68
N GLU A 109 -5.01 10.75 15.83
CA GLU A 109 -5.05 9.39 16.34
C GLU A 109 -6.26 9.20 17.24
N LYS A 110 -6.70 7.94 17.40
CA LYS A 110 -7.83 7.61 18.29
C LYS A 110 -7.62 8.10 19.73
N LYS A 111 -6.37 8.15 20.20
CA LYS A 111 -6.01 8.64 21.54
C LYS A 111 -6.28 10.14 21.71
N ASP A 112 -6.17 10.91 20.63
CA ASP A 112 -6.31 12.37 20.66
C ASP A 112 -7.77 12.78 20.81
N VAL A 113 -8.69 11.96 20.31
CA VAL A 113 -10.14 12.19 20.29
C VAL A 113 -10.91 11.23 21.22
N GLN A 114 -10.20 10.45 22.03
CA GLN A 114 -10.80 9.39 22.85
C GLN A 114 -11.87 9.94 23.82
N ALA A 115 -11.63 11.14 24.37
CA ALA A 115 -12.54 11.79 25.30
C ALA A 115 -13.86 12.26 24.64
N GLU A 116 -13.83 12.58 23.35
CA GLU A 116 -14.99 13.06 22.59
C GLU A 116 -15.86 11.91 22.09
N LEU A 117 -15.23 10.79 21.74
CA LEU A 117 -15.91 9.71 21.02
C LEU A 117 -16.67 8.74 21.93
N GLY A 118 -16.43 8.76 23.24
CA GLY A 118 -17.05 7.82 24.19
C GLY A 118 -16.82 6.35 23.83
N ILE A 119 -15.72 6.04 23.13
CA ILE A 119 -15.47 4.69 22.59
C ILE A 119 -15.16 3.73 23.73
N PRO A 120 -15.91 2.61 23.86
CA PRO A 120 -15.58 1.57 24.83
C PRO A 120 -14.24 0.93 24.48
N SER A 121 -13.54 0.40 25.48
CA SER A 121 -12.29 -0.31 25.27
C SER A 121 -12.46 -1.45 24.25
N GLN A 122 -11.54 -1.52 23.29
CA GLN A 122 -11.55 -2.55 22.26
C GLN A 122 -11.47 -3.94 22.93
N THR A 123 -12.42 -4.81 22.60
CA THR A 123 -12.41 -6.21 23.04
C THR A 123 -12.10 -7.11 21.86
N GLN A 124 -11.03 -7.90 21.94
CA GLN A 124 -10.71 -8.92 20.94
C GLN A 124 -11.11 -10.29 21.49
N ARG A 125 -11.86 -11.06 20.70
CA ARG A 125 -12.20 -12.46 21.00
C ARG A 125 -11.62 -13.34 19.91
N VAL A 126 -10.83 -14.34 20.31
CA VAL A 126 -10.25 -15.32 19.40
C VAL A 126 -11.06 -16.59 19.54
N GLU A 127 -11.83 -16.92 18.51
CA GLU A 127 -12.59 -18.17 18.45
C GLU A 127 -11.77 -19.19 17.67
N HIS A 128 -11.41 -20.28 18.35
CA HIS A 128 -10.68 -21.38 17.72
C HIS A 128 -11.68 -22.32 17.05
N VAL A 129 -11.64 -22.37 15.72
CA VAL A 129 -12.44 -23.31 14.93
C VAL A 129 -11.63 -24.57 14.62
N SER A 130 -12.29 -25.72 14.68
CA SER A 130 -11.73 -26.99 14.25
C SER A 130 -12.17 -27.30 12.83
N PHE A 131 -11.25 -27.81 12.02
CA PHE A 131 -11.57 -28.29 10.69
C PHE A 131 -12.56 -29.46 10.72
N GLY A 132 -13.50 -29.47 9.77
CA GLY A 132 -14.26 -30.67 9.44
C GLY A 132 -13.37 -31.77 8.84
N PRO A 133 -13.84 -33.03 8.75
CA PRO A 133 -13.03 -34.14 8.23
C PRO A 133 -12.47 -33.90 6.82
N ILE A 134 -13.28 -33.31 5.93
CA ILE A 134 -12.91 -33.00 4.54
C ILE A 134 -11.89 -31.87 4.48
N GLU A 135 -12.13 -30.78 5.21
CA GLU A 135 -11.23 -29.64 5.32
C GLU A 135 -9.89 -30.05 5.91
N TRP A 136 -9.90 -30.90 6.94
CA TRP A 136 -8.69 -31.43 7.56
C TRP A 136 -7.86 -32.26 6.60
N GLN A 137 -8.51 -33.12 5.81
CA GLN A 137 -7.82 -33.90 4.77
C GLN A 137 -7.21 -33.00 3.70
N TYR A 138 -7.93 -31.97 3.26
CA TYR A 138 -7.42 -31.00 2.29
C TYR A 138 -6.25 -30.18 2.85
N TYR A 139 -6.40 -29.63 4.06
CA TYR A 139 -5.36 -28.88 4.77
C TYR A 139 -4.10 -29.71 4.95
N ARG A 140 -4.23 -30.98 5.38
CA ARG A 140 -3.09 -31.89 5.53
C ARG A 140 -2.34 -32.11 4.21
N GLY A 141 -3.06 -32.23 3.11
CA GLY A 141 -2.46 -32.33 1.77
C GLY A 141 -1.64 -31.08 1.42
N GLN A 142 -2.21 -29.89 1.64
CA GLN A 142 -1.49 -28.61 1.42
C GLN A 142 -0.31 -28.44 2.37
N TYR A 143 -0.43 -28.88 3.62
CA TYR A 143 0.64 -28.86 4.61
C TYR A 143 1.83 -29.70 4.16
N GLN A 144 1.61 -30.93 3.68
CA GLN A 144 2.68 -31.80 3.18
C GLN A 144 3.41 -31.19 1.99
N LEU A 145 2.66 -30.58 1.05
CA LEU A 145 3.26 -29.86 -0.08
C LEU A 145 4.10 -28.67 0.38
N CYS A 146 3.59 -27.89 1.33
CA CYS A 146 4.31 -26.76 1.91
C CYS A 146 5.58 -27.21 2.63
N GLU A 147 5.48 -28.26 3.44
CA GLU A 147 6.59 -28.86 4.17
C GLU A 147 7.69 -29.38 3.24
N ALA A 148 7.33 -30.08 2.17
CA ALA A 148 8.29 -30.59 1.17
C ALA A 148 9.08 -29.47 0.50
N ILE A 149 8.47 -28.29 0.31
CA ILE A 149 9.12 -27.10 -0.26
C ILE A 149 9.94 -26.36 0.81
N ALA A 150 9.40 -26.20 2.02
CA ALA A 150 9.99 -25.39 3.08
C ALA A 150 11.19 -26.07 3.74
N ARG A 151 11.12 -27.39 4.00
CA ARG A 151 12.15 -28.17 4.67
C ARG A 151 13.55 -28.02 4.04
N PRO A 152 13.77 -28.23 2.73
CA PRO A 152 15.09 -28.06 2.11
C PRO A 152 15.57 -26.61 2.12
N VAL A 153 14.67 -25.62 2.16
CA VAL A 153 15.04 -24.19 2.28
C VAL A 153 15.48 -23.88 3.72
N LEU A 154 14.79 -24.43 4.72
CA LEU A 154 15.09 -24.22 6.13
C LEU A 154 16.35 -24.99 6.59
N GLU A 155 16.57 -26.21 6.10
CA GLU A 155 17.78 -26.99 6.38
C GLU A 155 19.04 -26.33 5.80
N ARG A 156 18.92 -25.68 4.64
CA ARG A 156 19.99 -24.82 4.10
C ARG A 156 20.24 -23.58 4.98
N ARG A 157 19.22 -23.09 5.69
CA ARG A 157 19.30 -21.93 6.60
C ARG A 157 19.82 -22.25 8.00
N GLY A 158 19.69 -23.49 8.49
CA GLY A 158 20.17 -23.93 9.81
C GLY A 158 21.68 -23.77 10.07
N ARG A 159 22.43 -23.19 9.12
CA ARG A 159 23.86 -22.87 9.21
C ARG A 159 24.21 -21.38 9.08
N TYR A 160 23.25 -20.48 8.87
CA TYR A 160 23.54 -19.07 8.61
C TYR A 160 23.27 -18.18 9.82
N SER A 161 24.35 -17.58 10.33
CA SER A 161 24.34 -16.53 11.34
C SER A 161 23.71 -15.24 10.79
N LYS A 162 23.36 -14.36 11.70
CA LYS A 162 22.63 -13.09 11.56
C LYS A 162 23.40 -12.09 10.67
N GLY A 163 23.41 -12.32 9.35
CA GLY A 163 24.08 -11.47 8.37
C GLY A 163 24.24 -12.17 7.02
N ASP A 164 23.56 -11.65 6.01
CA ASP A 164 23.71 -11.90 4.57
C ASP A 164 23.36 -13.29 3.98
N LYS A 165 22.17 -13.37 3.38
CA LYS A 165 21.93 -13.26 1.92
C LYS A 165 20.44 -13.46 1.66
N GLU A 166 19.83 -12.53 0.93
CA GLU A 166 18.45 -12.69 0.42
C GLU A 166 18.32 -14.04 -0.31
N LEU A 167 17.19 -14.74 -0.12
CA LEU A 167 16.98 -15.97 -0.85
C LEU A 167 16.98 -15.69 -2.36
N ILE A 168 17.37 -16.68 -3.14
CA ILE A 168 17.15 -16.68 -4.58
C ILE A 168 15.67 -16.32 -4.82
N PRO A 169 15.35 -15.24 -5.56
CA PRO A 169 13.98 -14.73 -5.70
C PRO A 169 12.94 -15.80 -6.08
N ASN A 170 13.38 -16.82 -6.83
CA ASN A 170 12.55 -17.95 -7.25
C ASN A 170 12.17 -18.92 -6.11
N GLU A 171 13.05 -19.14 -5.13
CA GLU A 171 12.77 -20.00 -3.97
C GLU A 171 11.84 -19.30 -2.98
N ASN A 172 12.05 -18.00 -2.77
CA ASN A 172 11.13 -17.13 -2.04
C ASN A 172 9.71 -17.20 -2.60
N ARG A 173 9.59 -17.07 -3.92
CA ARG A 173 8.28 -17.14 -4.60
C ARG A 173 7.60 -18.49 -4.37
N LYS A 174 8.34 -19.59 -4.46
CA LYS A 174 7.79 -20.95 -4.23
C LYS A 174 7.31 -21.14 -2.79
N LEU A 175 8.11 -20.71 -1.81
CA LEU A 175 7.74 -20.77 -0.40
C LEU A 175 6.52 -19.89 -0.11
N TYR A 176 6.49 -18.67 -0.67
CA TYR A 176 5.37 -17.76 -0.52
C TYR A 176 4.07 -18.35 -1.06
N VAL A 177 4.09 -18.89 -2.29
CA VAL A 177 2.92 -19.56 -2.89
C VAL A 177 2.46 -20.73 -2.02
N ALA A 178 3.37 -21.55 -1.51
CA ALA A 178 3.01 -22.68 -0.65
C ALA A 178 2.35 -22.24 0.67
N LEU A 179 2.86 -21.17 1.30
CA LEU A 179 2.28 -20.60 2.52
C LEU A 179 0.92 -19.94 2.25
N VAL A 180 0.76 -19.27 1.10
CA VAL A 180 -0.53 -18.70 0.67
C VAL A 180 -1.56 -19.81 0.48
N ASN A 181 -1.20 -20.90 -0.20
CA ASN A 181 -2.10 -22.04 -0.38
C ASN A 181 -2.50 -22.67 0.96
N LEU A 182 -1.57 -22.78 1.91
CA LEU A 182 -1.87 -23.28 3.25
C LEU A 182 -2.84 -22.37 4.00
N ARG A 183 -2.66 -21.04 3.90
CA ARG A 183 -3.57 -20.06 4.49
C ARG A 183 -4.95 -20.08 3.83
N GLN A 184 -5.01 -20.28 2.51
CA GLN A 184 -6.26 -20.45 1.78
C GLN A 184 -6.97 -21.74 2.17
N ALA A 185 -6.25 -22.80 2.50
CA ALA A 185 -6.85 -24.03 3.02
C ALA A 185 -7.47 -23.87 4.43
N CYS A 186 -7.10 -22.81 5.16
CA CYS A 186 -7.71 -22.46 6.44
C CYS A 186 -8.97 -21.58 6.33
N CYS A 187 -9.26 -21.04 5.15
CA CYS A 187 -10.36 -20.10 4.91
C CYS A 187 -11.49 -20.77 4.13
#